data_AF-N8XKK1-F1
#
_entry.id   AF-N8XKK1-F1
#
_cell.length_a   1.000
_cell.length_b   1.000
_cell.length_c   1.000
_cell.angle_alpha   90.00
_cell.angle_beta   90.00
_cell.angle_gamma   90.00
#
_symmetry.space_group_name_H-M   'P 1'
#
loop_
_entity.id
_entity.type
_entity.pdbx_description
1 polymer ?
#
loop_
_entity_poly.entity_id
_entity_poly.type
_entity_poly.pdbx_seq_one_letter_code
_entity_poly.pdbx_strand_id
1 'polypeptide(L)'
;MNFQFVRNRSNLATGLFITKLGEAKILGTTKKLGQIYPNVTVRLYERQSGNKLHVADTKSDKNGKYMFLNLPNDKQFYVVGIDPLKDYNAVIQDLVVPK
;
A
#
# COMPACT_ATOMS: atom_id res chain seq x y z
N MET A 1 4.71 32.96 -14.41
CA MET A 1 4.54 31.52 -14.09
C MET A 1 4.35 31.42 -12.59
N ASN A 2 3.15 31.07 -12.12
CA ASN A 2 2.87 30.94 -10.69
C ASN A 2 2.15 29.61 -10.46
N PHE A 3 2.81 28.69 -9.76
CA PHE A 3 2.16 27.51 -9.21
C PHE A 3 1.71 27.85 -7.79
N GLN A 4 0.41 27.81 -7.56
CA GLN A 4 -0.20 28.03 -6.25
C GLN A 4 -0.75 26.69 -5.76
N PHE A 5 -0.17 26.15 -4.68
CA PHE A 5 -0.71 24.97 -4.01
C PHE A 5 -1.83 25.40 -3.05
N VAL A 6 -3.08 25.26 -3.49
CA VAL A 6 -4.25 25.46 -2.64
C VAL A 6 -4.53 24.14 -1.91
N ARG A 7 -4.20 24.09 -0.61
CA ARG A 7 -4.75 23.09 0.31
C ARG A 7 -5.99 23.66 0.98
N ASN A 8 -7.15 23.42 0.39
CA ASN A 8 -8.39 23.39 1.17
C ASN A 8 -9.43 22.55 0.43
N ARG A 9 -9.66 21.33 0.93
CA ARG A 9 -10.87 20.57 0.63
C ARG A 9 -11.28 19.83 1.90
N SER A 10 -12.40 20.25 2.46
CA SER A 10 -13.35 19.37 3.12
C SER A 10 -13.61 18.19 2.18
N ASN A 11 -12.89 17.08 2.37
CA ASN A 11 -12.80 16.04 1.35
C ASN A 11 -14.02 15.13 1.36
N LEU A 12 -15.08 15.55 0.67
CA LEU A 12 -15.83 14.63 -0.20
C LEU A 12 -14.82 14.09 -1.22
N ALA A 13 -14.24 12.93 -0.92
CA ALA A 13 -13.20 12.30 -1.71
C ALA A 13 -13.76 11.85 -3.07
N THR A 14 -13.51 12.64 -4.11
CA THR A 14 -13.54 12.18 -5.50
C THR A 14 -12.28 11.37 -5.78
N GLY A 15 -12.34 10.08 -5.48
CA GLY A 15 -11.32 9.08 -5.81
C GLY A 15 -11.88 7.72 -5.47
N LEU A 16 -12.44 7.02 -6.46
CA LEU A 16 -13.27 5.81 -6.32
C LEU A 16 -14.14 5.83 -5.05
N PHE A 17 -15.38 6.32 -5.16
CA PHE A 17 -16.38 5.98 -4.16
C PHE A 17 -16.40 4.46 -4.05
N ILE A 18 -15.88 3.93 -2.94
CA ILE A 18 -16.22 2.58 -2.52
C ILE A 18 -17.71 2.71 -2.17
N THR A 19 -18.58 2.45 -3.15
CA THR A 19 -20.04 2.58 -3.04
C THR A 19 -20.64 1.59 -2.03
N LYS A 20 -19.79 0.73 -1.47
CA LYS A 20 -20.14 -0.26 -0.44
C LYS A 20 -19.04 -0.28 0.61
N LEU A 21 -19.25 0.37 1.75
CA LEU A 21 -18.44 0.13 2.95
C LEU A 21 -18.40 -1.39 3.16
N GLY A 22 -17.27 -2.00 2.83
CA GLY A 22 -17.14 -3.43 2.98
C GLY A 22 -16.85 -3.76 4.44
N GLU A 23 -17.11 -4.99 4.84
CA GLU A 23 -16.88 -5.44 6.22
C GLU A 23 -15.55 -6.21 6.35
N ALA A 24 -14.84 -6.42 5.24
CA ALA A 24 -13.57 -7.12 5.27
C ALA A 24 -12.46 -6.26 5.87
N LYS A 25 -11.48 -7.00 6.40
CA LYS A 25 -10.26 -6.46 6.97
C LYS A 25 -9.08 -7.28 6.49
N ILE A 26 -7.95 -6.61 6.28
CA ILE A 26 -6.65 -7.25 6.05
C ILE A 26 -5.80 -6.98 7.28
N LEU A 27 -5.34 -8.06 7.92
CA LEU A 27 -4.43 -8.03 9.07
C LEU A 27 -3.13 -8.71 8.66
N GLY A 28 -2.01 -8.19 9.14
CA GLY A 28 -0.72 -8.84 8.89
C GLY A 28 0.38 -8.38 9.84
N THR A 29 1.55 -8.96 9.65
CA THR A 29 2.76 -8.62 10.40
C THR A 29 3.93 -8.39 9.46
N THR A 30 4.74 -7.37 9.72
CA THR A 30 5.97 -7.07 8.99
C THR A 30 7.15 -7.72 9.69
N LYS A 31 7.95 -8.48 8.92
CA LYS A 31 9.14 -9.17 9.39
C LYS A 31 10.29 -8.98 8.40
N LYS A 32 11.52 -8.92 8.92
CA LYS A 32 12.77 -8.91 8.13
C LYS A 32 13.61 -10.08 8.62
N LEU A 33 13.94 -11.02 7.73
CA LEU A 33 14.68 -12.24 8.06
C LEU A 33 14.08 -13.02 9.26
N GLY A 34 12.75 -13.12 9.32
CA GLY A 34 12.02 -13.82 10.38
C GLY A 34 11.81 -13.02 11.67
N GLN A 35 12.49 -11.88 11.86
CA GLN A 35 12.35 -11.03 13.05
C GLN A 35 11.29 -9.95 12.85
N ILE A 36 10.62 -9.53 13.94
CA ILE A 36 9.65 -8.44 13.92
C ILE A 36 10.32 -7.19 13.37
N TYR A 37 9.70 -6.57 12.37
CA TYR A 37 10.24 -5.37 11.74
C TYR A 37 9.22 -4.22 11.84
N PRO A 38 9.30 -3.39 12.89
CA PRO A 38 8.32 -2.34 13.16
C PRO A 38 8.51 -1.13 12.23
N ASN A 39 7.52 -0.22 12.24
CA ASN A 39 7.60 1.09 11.55
C ASN A 39 7.73 0.98 10.02
N VAL A 40 7.31 -0.14 9.44
CA VAL A 40 7.28 -0.40 7.99
C VAL A 40 6.04 0.25 7.41
N THR A 41 6.21 1.04 6.36
CA THR A 41 5.07 1.56 5.59
C THR A 41 4.50 0.45 4.73
N VAL A 42 3.24 0.08 4.97
CA VAL A 42 2.52 -0.93 4.19
C VAL A 42 1.50 -0.23 3.31
N ARG A 43 1.58 -0.47 2.01
CA ARG A 43 0.67 0.06 1.00
C ARG A 43 -0.32 -1.00 0.55
N LEU A 44 -1.58 -0.62 0.43
CA LEU A 44 -2.64 -1.45 -0.13
C LEU A 44 -2.94 -1.00 -1.55
N TYR A 45 -3.04 -1.98 -2.44
CA TYR A 45 -3.42 -1.77 -3.83
C TYR A 45 -4.57 -2.69 -4.21
N GLU A 46 -5.50 -2.17 -4.98
CA GLU A 46 -6.53 -2.95 -5.65
C GLU A 46 -5.94 -3.55 -6.94
N ARG A 47 -6.19 -4.84 -7.15
CA ARG A 47 -5.81 -5.54 -8.37
C ARG A 47 -6.95 -5.41 -9.38
N GLN A 48 -6.91 -4.36 -10.18
CA GLN A 48 -7.76 -4.22 -11.36
C GLN A 48 -6.96 -4.64 -12.61
N SER A 49 -7.57 -5.36 -13.53
CA SER A 49 -6.91 -5.84 -14.76
C SER A 49 -6.17 -4.69 -15.47
N GLY A 50 -4.84 -4.74 -15.47
CA GLY A 50 -3.96 -3.78 -16.15
C GLY A 50 -3.47 -2.58 -15.32
N ASN A 51 -4.15 -2.19 -14.23
CA ASN A 51 -3.77 -1.01 -13.44
C ASN A 51 -3.69 -1.31 -11.94
N LYS A 52 -2.57 -0.90 -11.33
CA LYS A 52 -2.33 -0.97 -9.89
C LYS A 52 -2.91 0.29 -9.24
N LEU A 53 -4.15 0.22 -8.75
CA LEU A 53 -4.78 1.36 -8.09
C LEU A 53 -4.35 1.39 -6.62
N HIS A 54 -3.69 2.47 -6.21
CA HIS A 54 -3.39 2.71 -4.80
C HIS A 54 -4.68 2.97 -4.02
N VAL A 55 -4.83 2.32 -2.86
CA VAL A 55 -6.04 2.41 -2.03
C VAL A 55 -5.74 3.13 -0.72
N ALA A 56 -4.72 2.68 0.01
CA ALA A 56 -4.41 3.21 1.33
C ALA A 56 -2.96 2.90 1.74
N ASP A 57 -2.43 3.69 2.66
CA ASP A 57 -1.17 3.43 3.36
C ASP A 57 -1.44 3.26 4.86
N THR A 58 -0.69 2.37 5.49
CA THR A 58 -0.66 2.22 6.95
C THR A 58 0.78 1.98 7.40
N LYS A 59 1.03 2.06 8.70
CA LYS A 59 2.35 1.81 9.28
C LYS A 59 2.26 0.69 10.30
N SER A 60 3.21 -0.22 10.27
CA SER A 60 3.24 -1.30 11.25
C SER A 60 3.63 -0.77 12.63
N ASP A 61 2.98 -1.34 13.66
CA ASP A 61 3.20 -0.97 15.05
C ASP A 61 4.53 -1.53 15.60
N LYS A 62 4.77 -1.36 16.92
CA LYS A 62 5.97 -1.86 17.60
C LYS A 62 6.12 -3.39 17.53
N ASN A 63 5.03 -4.11 17.32
CA ASN A 63 5.00 -5.57 17.15
C ASN A 63 5.00 -5.98 15.66
N GLY A 64 5.19 -5.02 14.75
CA GLY A 64 5.12 -5.22 13.31
C GLY A 64 3.69 -5.45 12.79
N LYS A 65 2.65 -5.29 13.61
CA LYS A 65 1.27 -5.52 13.17
C LYS A 65 0.74 -4.34 12.37
N TYR A 66 -0.02 -4.62 11.32
CA TYR A 66 -0.74 -3.61 10.54
C TYR A 66 -2.16 -4.08 10.22
N MET A 67 -3.04 -3.13 9.90
CA MET A 67 -4.44 -3.40 9.60
C MET A 67 -4.99 -2.43 8.56
N PHE A 68 -5.80 -2.96 7.65
CA PHE A 68 -6.72 -2.23 6.79
C PHE A 68 -8.15 -2.67 7.10
N LEU A 69 -9.06 -1.71 7.20
CA LEU A 69 -10.47 -1.93 7.55
C LEU A 69 -11.38 -1.47 6.43
N ASN A 70 -12.64 -1.87 6.52
CA ASN A 70 -13.73 -1.42 5.66
C ASN A 70 -13.53 -1.73 4.17
N LEU A 71 -12.89 -2.87 3.87
CA LEU A 71 -12.55 -3.26 2.51
C LEU A 71 -13.73 -4.00 1.85
N PRO A 72 -14.04 -3.72 0.58
CA PRO A 72 -15.07 -4.41 -0.17
C PRO A 72 -14.69 -5.88 -0.44
N ASN A 73 -15.66 -6.80 -0.30
CA ASN A 73 -15.45 -8.25 -0.41
C ASN A 73 -15.37 -8.76 -1.87
N ASP A 74 -15.83 -7.96 -2.82
CA ASP A 74 -15.89 -8.29 -4.26
C ASP A 74 -14.64 -7.86 -5.03
N LYS A 75 -13.62 -7.36 -4.32
CA LYS A 75 -12.38 -6.87 -4.91
C LYS A 75 -11.18 -7.67 -4.45
N GLN A 76 -10.19 -7.75 -5.33
CA GLN A 76 -8.90 -8.36 -5.01
C GLN A 76 -7.90 -7.29 -4.63
N PHE A 77 -7.14 -7.54 -3.57
CA PHE A 77 -6.13 -6.63 -3.06
C PHE A 77 -4.78 -7.32 -2.94
N TYR A 78 -3.72 -6.52 -2.97
CA TYR A 78 -2.39 -6.95 -2.56
C TYR A 78 -1.72 -5.86 -1.73
N VAL A 79 -0.78 -6.28 -0.88
CA VAL A 79 -0.06 -5.41 0.04
C VAL A 79 1.41 -5.35 -0.33
N VAL A 80 2.02 -4.18 -0.16
CA VAL A 80 3.46 -3.95 -0.39
C VAL A 80 4.05 -3.32 0.86
N GLY A 81 5.01 -3.98 1.50
CA GLY A 81 5.82 -3.40 2.57
C GLY A 81 7.00 -2.64 1.98
N ILE A 82 7.17 -1.38 2.39
CA ILE A 82 8.31 -0.54 2.01
C ILE A 82 9.33 -0.60 3.14
N ASP A 83 10.52 -1.12 2.85
CA ASP A 83 11.63 -1.14 3.80
C ASP A 83 11.97 0.31 4.22
N PRO A 84 11.81 0.68 5.51
CA PRO A 84 12.11 2.02 5.99
C PRO A 84 13.59 2.37 5.91
N LEU A 85 14.49 1.38 5.99
CA LEU A 85 15.93 1.59 5.85
C LEU A 85 16.37 1.60 4.38
N LYS A 86 15.49 1.16 3.46
CA LYS A 86 15.78 1.00 2.03
C LYS A 86 17.01 0.10 1.78
N ASP A 87 17.36 -0.77 2.72
CA ASP A 87 18.54 -1.63 2.63
C ASP A 87 18.44 -2.62 1.45
N TYR A 88 17.22 -2.94 1.03
CA TYR A 88 16.95 -3.68 -0.19
C TYR A 88 16.43 -2.73 -1.28
N ASN A 89 17.29 -2.42 -2.25
CA ASN A 89 16.83 -1.97 -3.57
C ASN A 89 16.24 -3.18 -4.30
N ALA A 90 15.14 -3.02 -5.03
CA ALA A 90 14.71 -4.05 -5.97
C ALA A 90 15.78 -4.17 -7.06
N VAL A 91 16.61 -5.23 -7.00
CA VAL A 91 17.50 -5.58 -8.11
C VAL A 91 16.61 -6.11 -9.24
N ILE A 92 16.39 -5.29 -10.25
CA ILE A 92 15.79 -5.72 -11.52
C ILE A 92 16.92 -5.73 -12.53
N GLN A 93 17.34 -6.92 -12.94
CA GLN A 93 18.25 -7.09 -14.07
C GLN A 93 17.38 -7.46 -15.28
N ASP A 94 16.96 -6.43 -16.01
CA ASP A 94 16.27 -6.56 -17.29
C ASP A 94 17.31 -6.42 -18.42
N LEU A 95 17.14 -7.16 -19.54
CA LEU A 95 18.07 -7.30 -20.68
C LEU A 95 19.33 -8.17 -20.48
N VAL A 96 19.23 -9.30 -19.78
CA VAL A 96 20.31 -10.31 -19.80
C VAL A 96 20.33 -11.00 -21.17
N VAL A 97 21.43 -10.83 -21.93
CA VAL A 97 21.63 -11.50 -23.22
C VAL A 97 22.16 -12.92 -22.97
N PRO A 98 21.45 -13.99 -23.41
CA PRO A 98 21.98 -15.34 -23.36
C PRO A 98 23.13 -15.50 -24.38
N LYS A 99 24.18 -16.21 -23.98
CA LYS A 99 25.21 -16.70 -24.89
C LYS A 99 24.83 -18.08 -25.41
#